data_AF-A0A1M4V4T0-F1
#
_entry.id   AF-A0A1M4V4T0-F1
#
_cell.length_a   1.000
_cell.length_b   1.000
_cell.length_c   1.000
_cell.angle_alpha   90.00
_cell.angle_beta   90.00
_cell.angle_gamma   90.00
#
_symmetry.space_group_name_H-M   'P 1'
#
loop_
_entity.id
_entity.type
_entity.pdbx_description
1 polymer ?
#
loop_
_entity_poly.entity_id
_entity_poly.type
_entity_poly.pdbx_seq_one_letter_code
_entity_poly.pdbx_strand_id
1 'polypeptide(L)' 'MYKVNLLDKITFVLVIIGAINWGLIGIFNFNLVNLLSFGSPLVERIIYILVFASAINLILLLLRSKFIGRQAN' A
#
# COMPACT_ATOMS: atom_id res chain seq x y z
N MET A 1 0.24 -9.39 -21.56
CA MET A 1 -0.44 -8.88 -20.36
C MET A 1 0.34 -9.29 -19.13
N TYR A 2 0.69 -8.35 -18.24
CA TYR A 2 1.35 -8.68 -16.99
C TYR A 2 0.39 -9.50 -16.10
N LYS A 3 0.80 -10.68 -15.63
CA LYS A 3 -0.01 -11.50 -14.71
C LYS A 3 0.10 -10.93 -13.30
N VAL A 4 -0.98 -10.33 -12.82
CA VAL A 4 -1.10 -9.83 -11.46
C VAL A 4 -1.19 -11.00 -10.49
N ASN A 5 -0.18 -11.15 -9.63
CA ASN A 5 -0.11 -12.26 -8.68
C ASN A 5 -0.86 -11.91 -7.38
N LEU A 6 -1.08 -12.90 -6.51
CA LEU A 6 -1.79 -12.70 -5.24
C LEU A 6 -1.13 -11.60 -4.37
N LEU A 7 0.20 -11.56 -4.35
CA LEU A 7 0.97 -10.54 -3.63
C LEU A 7 0.70 -9.12 -4.13
N ASP A 8 0.59 -8.94 -5.46
CA ASP A 8 0.29 -7.63 -6.06
C ASP A 8 -1.12 -7.15 -5.65
N LYS A 9 -2.08 -8.07 -5.52
CA LYS A 9 -3.43 -7.74 -5.03
C LYS A 9 -3.43 -7.34 -3.56
N ILE A 10 -2.72 -8.09 -2.71
CA ILE A 10 -2.63 -7.80 -1.28
C ILE A 10 -1.95 -6.44 -1.05
N THR A 11 -0.85 -6.19 -1.75
CA THR A 11 -0.12 -4.91 -1.66
C THR A 11 -0.97 -3.74 -2.13
N PHE A 12 -1.78 -3.91 -3.18
CA PHE A 12 -2.73 -2.88 -3.60
C PHE A 12 -3.77 -2.53 -2.52
N VAL A 13 -4.36 -3.54 -1.86
CA VAL A 13 -5.31 -3.33 -0.77
C VAL A 13 -4.65 -2.63 0.42
N LEU A 14 -3.44 -3.04 0.82
CA LEU A 14 -2.69 -2.41 1.91
C LEU A 14 -2.39 -0.93 1.63
N VAL A 15 -2.01 -0.59 0.40
CA VAL A 15 -1.78 0.81 0.00
C VAL A 15 -3.06 1.63 0.08
N ILE A 16 -4.21 1.08 -0.35
CA ILE A 16 -5.51 1.76 -0.22
C ILE A 16 -5.86 2.03 1.23
N ILE A 17 -5.68 1.05 2.12
CA ILE A 17 -5.91 1.22 3.56
C ILE A 17 -5.03 2.36 4.11
N GLY A 18 -3.76 2.39 3.71
CA GLY A 18 -2.85 3.48 4.04
C GLY A 18 -3.36 4.84 3.58
N ALA A 19 -3.73 4.97 2.30
CA ALA A 19 -4.23 6.22 1.72
C ALA A 19 -5.51 6.71 2.42
N ILE A 20 -6.44 5.79 2.73
CA ILE A 20 -7.65 6.10 3.49
C ILE A 20 -7.28 6.61 4.89
N ASN A 21 -6.35 5.95 5.60
CA ASN A 21 -5.90 6.41 6.92
C ASN A 21 -5.34 7.84 6.86
N TRP A 22 -4.47 8.15 5.90
CA TRP A 22 -3.93 9.51 5.72
C TRP A 22 -5.04 10.54 5.41
N GLY A 23 -6.02 10.17 4.59
CA GLY A 23 -7.18 11.03 4.30
C GLY A 23 -8.04 11.30 5.54
N LEU A 24 -8.29 10.28 6.35
CA LEU A 24 -9.04 10.41 7.61
C LEU A 24 -8.31 11.29 8.63
N ILE A 25 -6.99 11.17 8.72
CA ILE A 25 -6.17 12.04 9.56
C ILE A 25 -6.25 13.49 9.06
N GLY A 26 -6.14 13.72 7.75
CA GLY A 26 -6.16 15.07 7.19
C GLY A 26 -7.50 15.79 7.33
N ILE A 27 -8.63 15.08 7.18
CA ILE A 27 -9.97 15.68 7.20
C ILE A 27 -10.55 15.72 8.62
N PHE A 28 -10.38 14.65 9.38
CA PHE A 28 -11.07 14.44 10.65
C PHE A 28 -10.13 14.32 11.86
N ASN A 29 -8.80 14.41 11.67
CA ASN A 29 -7.80 14.08 12.70
C ASN A 29 -8.00 12.68 13.30
N PHE A 30 -8.60 11.76 12.53
CA PHE A 30 -8.91 10.41 12.98
C PHE A 30 -7.91 9.41 12.40
N ASN A 31 -7.23 8.67 13.27
CA ASN A 31 -6.24 7.66 12.89
C ASN A 31 -6.84 6.25 12.97
N LEU A 32 -7.23 5.71 11.81
CA LEU A 32 -7.77 4.36 11.67
C LEU A 32 -6.73 3.30 12.05
N VAL A 33 -5.46 3.49 11.70
CA VAL A 33 -4.39 2.53 12.03
C VAL A 33 -4.17 2.47 13.55
N ASN A 34 -4.26 3.61 14.24
CA ASN A 34 -4.20 3.64 15.69
C ASN A 34 -5.39 2.91 16.34
N LEU A 35 -6.60 3.07 15.78
CA LEU A 35 -7.76 2.32 16.22
C LEU A 35 -7.57 0.80 16.04
N LEU A 36 -7.04 0.37 14.89
CA LEU A 36 -6.74 -1.03 14.60
C LEU A 36 -5.59 -1.59 15.44
N SER A 37 -4.63 -0.75 15.83
CA SER A 37 -3.51 -1.13 16.68
C SER A 37 -3.87 -1.15 18.17
N PHE A 38 -5.12 -0.85 18.54
CA PHE A 38 -5.58 -0.68 19.91
C PHE A 38 -4.70 0.29 20.73
N GLY A 39 -4.19 1.34 20.07
CA GLY A 39 -3.29 2.32 20.68
C GLY A 39 -1.86 1.83 20.92
N SER A 40 -1.48 0.63 20.44
CA SER A 40 -0.10 0.14 20.56
C SER A 40 0.83 0.80 19.53
N PRO A 41 1.84 1.57 19.97
CA PRO A 41 2.72 2.28 19.04
C PRO A 41 3.63 1.33 18.26
N LEU A 42 3.94 0.14 18.80
CA LEU A 42 4.73 -0.87 18.10
C LEU A 42 3.93 -1.50 16.96
N VAL A 43 2.66 -1.84 17.20
CA VAL A 43 1.78 -2.43 16.19
C VAL A 43 1.48 -1.42 15.09
N GLU A 44 1.22 -0.16 15.44
CA GLU A 44 1.03 0.92 14.47
C GLU A 44 2.25 1.08 13.54
N ARG A 45 3.47 1.06 14.09
CA ARG A 45 4.71 1.09 13.30
C ARG A 45 4.82 -0.09 12.32
N ILE A 46 4.49 -1.30 12.77
CA ILE A 46 4.52 -2.49 11.91
C ILE A 46 3.53 -2.33 10.74
N ILE A 47 2.31 -1.86 11.01
CA ILE A 47 1.31 -1.61 9.96
C ILE A 47 1.84 -0.60 8.94
N TYR A 48 2.44 0.51 9.38
CA TYR A 48 3.01 1.49 8.45
C TYR A 48 4.19 0.94 7.63
N ILE A 49 5.03 0.09 8.22
CA ILE A 49 6.10 -0.58 7.47
C ILE A 49 5.52 -1.51 6.39
N LEU A 50 4.45 -2.24 6.69
CA LEU A 50 3.77 -3.10 5.71
C LEU A 50 3.12 -2.30 4.57
N VAL A 51 2.50 -1.17 4.89
CA VAL A 51 1.95 -0.24 3.89
C VAL A 51 3.06 0.31 3.00
N PHE A 52 4.20 0.71 3.59
CA PHE A 52 5.36 1.20 2.84
C PHE A 52 5.95 0.13 1.91
N ALA A 53 6.18 -1.09 2.41
CA ALA A 53 6.66 -2.21 1.59
C ALA A 53 5.69 -2.53 0.44
N SER A 54 4.38 -2.40 0.69
CA SER A 54 3.35 -2.59 -0.33
C SER A 54 3.39 -1.53 -1.43
N ALA A 55 3.64 -0.26 -1.07
CA ALA A 55 3.82 0.82 -2.03
C ALA A 55 5.03 0.58 -2.93
N ILE A 56 6.15 0.09 -2.38
CA ILE A 56 7.33 -0.31 -3.17
C ILE A 56 6.98 -1.41 -4.17
N ASN A 57 6.28 -2.47 -3.75
CA ASN A 57 5.87 -3.53 -4.67
C ASN A 57 4.99 -3.00 -5.82
N LEU A 58 4.09 -2.06 -5.51
CA LEU A 58 3.23 -1.43 -6.52
C LEU A 58 4.03 -0.58 -7.51
N ILE A 59 5.05 0.15 -7.05
CA ILE A 59 5.97 0.89 -7.94
C ILE A 59 6.75 -0.07 -8.84
N LEU A 60 7.28 -1.17 -8.30
CA LEU A 60 8.00 -2.19 -9.06
C LEU A 60 7.08 -2.86 -10.11
N LEU A 61 5.82 -3.11 -9.75
CA LEU A 61 4.80 -3.60 -10.65
C LEU A 61 4.60 -2.65 -11.84
N LEU A 62 4.45 -1.36 -11.57
CA LEU A 62 4.29 -0.32 -12.60
C LEU A 62 5.52 -0.25 -13.51
N LEU A 63 6.73 -0.25 -12.96
CA LEU A 63 7.97 -0.22 -13.74
C LEU A 63 8.11 -1.43 -14.67
N ARG A 64 7.85 -2.64 -14.15
CA ARG A 64 7.85 -3.87 -14.94
C ARG A 64 6.81 -3.85 -16.05
N SER A 65 5.60 -3.32 -15.77
CA SER A 65 4.55 -3.19 -16.78
C SER A 65 4.97 -2.26 -17.94
N LYS A 66 5.65 -1.15 -17.62
CA LYS A 66 6.13 -0.16 -18.60
C LYS A 66 7.28 -0.71 -19.45
N PHE A 67 8.14 -1.55 -18.88
CA PHE A 67 9.22 -2.20 -19.62
C PHE A 67 8.70 -3.19 -20.66
N ILE A 68 7.71 -4.02 -20.29
CA ILE A 68 7.10 -4.99 -21.22
C ILE A 68 6.36 -4.26 -22.35
N GLY A 69 5.65 -3.17 -22.04
CA GLY A 69 4.96 -2.37 -23.06
C GLY A 69 5.87 -1.77 -24.12
N ARG A 70 7.14 -1.49 -23.78
CA ARG A 70 8.15 -0.99 -24.73
C ARG A 70 8.74 -2.05 -25.66
N GLN A 71 8.70 -3.32 -25.29
CA GLN A 71 9.21 -4.42 -26.13
C GLN A 71 8.19 -4.86 -27.19
N ALA A 72 6.93 -4.46 -27.04
CA ALA A 72 5.82 -4.85 -27.92
C ALA A 72 5.49 -3.80 -29.00
N ASN A 73 6.28 -2.74 -29.12
CA ASN A 73 6.10 -1.62 -30.06
C ASN A 73 7.43 -1.30 -30.72
#